data_AF-A0A1T3CFB4-F1
#
_entry.id   AF-A0A1T3CFB4-F1
#
_cell.length_a   1.000
_cell.length_b   1.000
_cell.length_c   1.000
_cell.angle_alpha   90.00
_cell.angle_beta   90.00
_cell.angle_gamma   90.00
#
_symmetry.space_group_name_H-M   'P 1'
#
loop_
_entity.id
_entity.type
_entity.pdbx_description
1 polymer ?
#
loop_
_entity_poly.entity_id
_entity_poly.type
_entity_poly.pdbx_seq_one_letter_code
_entity_poly.pdbx_strand_id
1 'polypeptide(L)'
;MAYVGSGFHPLSHPSRRMTREMLQREQDDAIIRTTGYHRRDYGMSVVHVWPSDHSKVRSSILTSSIVSRAGLGDLDRLPVELLLQALRQMDMQALFDLRRVNLRARQIVDSLKEYKAAVSYGLTAYCALLRMKLAAHVTLLDFYRVLCSQDCTFCGKFGGFVFLPTWIRCCFECIEEDPETRMVTVAEVRRLFRLTRAEVGRQRSFQALPGIYTTGLYSMEKSYQRGRVKLVPYFPAMKEFGDRLDTSAARSQHQPFWDPIHNFMASCELPYYDPRARTVEYGISCAGCERSIAGQAPGQAPSRATTAPWDRVFSRDNFLKHFKICAHAQKLWASSPEGVLEAIIKRDVSQY
;
A
#
# COMPACT_ATOMS: atom_id res chain seq x y z
N MET A 1 16.34 -32.07 57.65
CA MET A 1 17.08 -31.95 56.38
C MET A 1 16.07 -31.73 55.26
N ALA A 2 15.86 -30.49 54.85
CA ALA A 2 15.04 -30.13 53.69
C ALA A 2 15.94 -29.35 52.73
N TYR A 3 16.34 -29.98 51.63
CA TYR A 3 17.13 -29.35 50.57
C TYR A 3 16.16 -28.65 49.61
N VAL A 4 16.27 -27.33 49.54
CA VAL A 4 15.59 -26.50 48.56
C VAL A 4 16.35 -26.63 47.24
N GLY A 5 15.75 -27.27 46.24
CA GLY A 5 16.30 -27.33 44.88
C GLY A 5 16.06 -26.02 44.14
N SER A 6 17.11 -25.22 43.95
CA SER A 6 17.13 -24.04 43.08
C SER A 6 17.18 -24.48 41.62
N GLY A 7 16.03 -24.45 40.95
CA GLY A 7 15.93 -24.62 39.49
C GLY A 7 16.45 -23.38 38.76
N PHE A 8 17.76 -23.30 38.54
CA PHE A 8 18.32 -22.39 37.54
C PHE A 8 18.08 -22.98 36.15
N HIS A 9 17.11 -22.42 35.42
CA HIS A 9 17.03 -22.63 33.97
C HIS A 9 18.21 -21.89 33.31
N PRO A 10 19.10 -22.57 32.56
CA PRO A 10 20.18 -21.89 31.87
C PRO A 10 19.60 -21.05 30.73
N LEU A 11 19.91 -19.75 30.74
CA LEU A 11 19.69 -18.86 29.61
C LEU A 11 20.48 -19.42 28.43
N SER A 12 19.78 -19.95 27.42
CA SER A 12 20.41 -20.45 26.20
C SER A 12 21.10 -19.29 25.47
N HIS A 13 22.44 -19.30 25.45
CA HIS A 13 23.22 -18.34 24.68
C HIS A 13 22.94 -18.51 23.17
N PRO A 14 22.76 -17.41 22.41
CA PRO A 14 22.55 -17.48 20.97
C PRO A 14 23.73 -18.18 20.27
N SER A 15 23.44 -19.02 19.28
CA SER A 15 24.51 -19.62 18.47
C SER A 15 25.30 -18.54 17.73
N ARG A 16 26.60 -18.79 17.48
CA ARG A 16 27.49 -17.87 16.74
C ARG A 16 26.93 -17.46 15.37
N ARG A 17 26.16 -18.35 14.72
CA ARG A 17 25.46 -18.08 13.46
C ARG A 17 24.32 -17.06 13.64
N MET A 18 23.49 -17.24 14.66
CA MET A 18 22.41 -16.29 14.98
C MET A 18 22.97 -14.91 15.31
N THR A 19 24.07 -14.83 16.07
CA THR A 19 24.71 -13.55 16.40
C THR A 19 25.20 -12.82 15.14
N ARG A 20 25.76 -13.55 14.16
CA ARG A 20 26.20 -12.97 12.88
C ARG A 20 25.03 -12.48 12.02
N GLU A 21 23.95 -13.25 11.95
CA GLU A 21 22.73 -12.87 11.22
C GLU A 21 22.06 -11.63 11.84
N MET A 22 22.03 -11.54 13.17
CA MET A 22 21.54 -10.35 13.88
C MET A 22 22.39 -9.11 13.61
N LEU A 23 23.72 -9.24 13.65
CA LEU A 23 24.63 -8.14 13.37
C LEU A 23 24.49 -7.63 11.93
N GLN A 24 24.37 -8.55 10.96
CA GLN A 24 24.13 -8.17 9.57
C GLN A 24 22.80 -7.43 9.42
N ARG A 25 21.74 -7.89 10.09
CA ARG A 25 20.43 -7.23 10.05
C ARG A 25 20.48 -5.81 10.58
N GLU A 26 21.18 -5.59 11.70
CA GLU A 26 21.35 -4.25 12.28
C GLU A 26 22.16 -3.33 11.36
N GLN A 27 23.19 -3.86 10.72
CA GLN A 27 23.95 -3.10 9.72
C GLN A 27 23.07 -2.72 8.52
N ASP A 28 22.28 -3.66 8.00
CA ASP A 28 21.34 -3.41 6.91
C ASP A 28 20.30 -2.35 7.31
N ASP A 29 19.79 -2.40 8.55
CA ASP A 29 18.89 -1.41 9.12
C ASP A 29 19.56 -0.04 9.24
N ALA A 30 20.81 0.03 9.67
CA ALA A 30 21.57 1.28 9.75
C ALA A 30 21.75 1.90 8.36
N ILE A 31 22.11 1.10 7.34
CA ILE A 31 22.22 1.57 5.95
C ILE A 31 20.89 2.15 5.46
N ILE A 32 19.78 1.44 5.69
CA ILE A 32 18.44 1.89 5.30
C ILE A 32 18.06 3.18 6.03
N ARG A 33 18.30 3.29 7.35
CA ARG A 33 18.00 4.50 8.12
C ARG A 33 18.80 5.72 7.66
N THR A 34 20.06 5.52 7.28
CA THR A 34 20.97 6.61 6.86
C THR A 34 20.75 7.04 5.42
N THR A 35 20.47 6.09 4.52
CA THR A 35 20.51 6.34 3.06
C THR A 35 19.17 6.15 2.38
N GLY A 36 18.20 5.58 3.09
CA GLY A 36 16.84 5.35 2.66
C GLY A 36 15.85 6.25 3.39
N TYR A 37 14.67 6.43 2.79
CA TYR A 37 13.54 7.11 3.41
C TYR A 37 12.24 6.67 2.75
N HIS A 38 11.12 6.93 3.40
CA HIS A 38 9.80 6.67 2.84
C HIS A 38 9.19 7.95 2.24
N ARG A 39 8.80 7.90 0.96
CA ARG A 39 8.19 8.99 0.17
C ARG A 39 6.73 9.23 0.56
N ARG A 40 6.51 9.83 1.74
CA ARG A 40 5.17 10.15 2.29
C ARG A 40 4.33 11.05 1.37
N ASP A 41 4.99 11.87 0.57
CA ASP A 41 4.34 12.77 -0.38
C ASP A 41 3.53 12.01 -1.44
N TYR A 42 3.92 10.79 -1.81
CA TYR A 42 3.14 9.94 -2.72
C TYR A 42 1.84 9.47 -2.06
N GLY A 43 1.92 8.97 -0.82
CA GLY A 43 0.76 8.55 -0.04
C GLY A 43 -0.24 9.69 0.21
N MET A 44 0.24 10.93 0.29
CA MET A 44 -0.59 12.14 0.40
C MET A 44 -1.14 12.67 -0.93
N SER A 45 -0.71 12.11 -2.08
CA SER A 45 -1.13 12.53 -3.43
C SER A 45 -2.07 11.54 -4.11
N VAL A 46 -2.53 10.54 -3.37
CA VAL A 46 -3.57 9.57 -3.74
C VAL A 46 -4.73 9.68 -2.75
N VAL A 47 -5.72 8.79 -2.80
CA VAL A 47 -6.78 8.76 -1.79
C VAL A 47 -6.16 8.60 -0.41
N HIS A 48 -6.25 9.67 0.39
CA HIS A 48 -5.72 9.73 1.74
C HIS A 48 -6.84 10.04 2.73
N VAL A 49 -6.94 9.22 3.78
CA VAL A 49 -7.84 9.45 4.91
C VAL A 49 -7.01 9.80 6.12
N TRP A 50 -7.16 11.04 6.61
CA TRP A 50 -6.37 11.52 7.73
C TRP A 50 -6.66 10.70 9.01
N PRO A 51 -5.63 10.34 9.80
CA PRO A 51 -5.82 9.66 11.08
C PRO A 51 -6.75 10.41 12.04
N SER A 52 -6.76 11.74 11.97
CA SER A 52 -7.66 12.60 12.76
C SER A 52 -9.13 12.30 12.49
N ASP A 53 -9.51 11.98 11.24
CA ASP A 53 -10.90 11.73 10.85
C ASP A 53 -11.53 10.53 11.56
N HIS A 54 -10.70 9.57 11.98
CA HIS A 54 -11.15 8.33 12.61
C HIS A 54 -10.49 8.06 13.96
N SER A 55 -9.79 9.06 14.52
CA SER A 55 -9.16 9.01 15.84
C SER A 55 -10.12 8.54 16.94
N LYS A 56 -11.36 9.04 16.91
CA LYS A 56 -12.43 8.71 17.88
C LYS A 56 -12.93 7.28 17.80
N VAL A 57 -12.80 6.63 16.64
CA VAL A 57 -13.30 5.26 16.40
C VAL A 57 -12.18 4.23 16.31
N ARG A 58 -10.91 4.68 16.20
CA ARG A 58 -9.75 3.81 16.01
C ARG A 58 -9.61 2.77 17.11
N SER A 59 -9.79 3.14 18.38
CA SER A 59 -9.76 2.19 19.50
C SER A 59 -10.85 1.12 19.38
N SER A 60 -12.08 1.52 19.06
CA SER A 60 -13.21 0.60 18.85
C SER A 60 -13.07 -0.28 17.59
N ILE A 61 -12.25 0.11 16.63
CA ILE A 61 -11.97 -0.68 15.43
C ILE A 61 -10.86 -1.71 15.70
N LEU A 62 -9.89 -1.36 16.54
CA LEU A 62 -8.72 -2.20 16.84
C LEU A 62 -8.97 -3.23 17.93
N THR A 63 -9.79 -2.92 18.95
CA THR A 63 -10.01 -3.81 20.09
C THR A 63 -11.43 -3.77 20.63
N SER A 64 -11.88 -4.94 21.10
CA SER A 64 -13.04 -5.10 21.97
C SER A 64 -12.62 -5.81 23.25
N SER A 65 -12.39 -5.06 24.32
CA SER A 65 -12.05 -5.60 25.65
C SER A 65 -13.27 -5.94 26.51
N ILE A 66 -14.48 -5.65 26.02
CA ILE A 66 -15.72 -5.89 26.77
C ILE A 66 -16.13 -7.35 26.60
N VAL A 67 -16.48 -8.02 27.69
CA VAL A 67 -17.00 -9.40 27.70
C VAL A 67 -18.48 -9.40 27.27
N SER A 68 -18.81 -10.11 26.19
CA SER A 68 -20.20 -10.31 25.78
C SER A 68 -20.90 -11.32 26.68
N ARG A 69 -22.13 -11.00 27.09
CA ARG A 69 -23.07 -11.93 27.75
C ARG A 69 -24.06 -12.56 26.77
N ALA A 70 -24.11 -12.07 25.53
CA ALA A 70 -24.98 -12.58 24.46
C ALA A 70 -24.18 -13.38 23.43
N GLY A 71 -24.82 -14.37 22.80
CA GLY A 71 -24.28 -15.14 21.68
C GLY A 71 -24.46 -14.47 20.32
N LEU A 72 -24.11 -15.17 19.24
CA LEU A 72 -24.39 -14.79 17.84
C LEU A 72 -25.75 -15.29 17.35
N GLY A 73 -26.56 -15.91 18.22
CA GLY A 73 -27.85 -16.47 17.85
C GLY A 73 -27.67 -17.71 16.98
N ASP A 74 -28.35 -17.78 15.85
CA ASP A 74 -28.29 -18.96 14.97
C ASP A 74 -26.90 -19.22 14.36
N LEU A 75 -26.05 -18.19 14.30
CA LEU A 75 -24.65 -18.36 13.87
C LEU A 75 -23.82 -19.20 14.85
N ASP A 76 -24.20 -19.26 16.14
CA ASP A 76 -23.52 -20.12 17.12
C ASP A 76 -23.81 -21.62 16.87
N ARG A 77 -24.77 -21.96 15.99
CA ARG A 77 -25.03 -23.35 15.58
C ARG A 77 -24.00 -23.87 14.58
N LEU A 78 -23.23 -22.99 13.96
CA LEU A 78 -22.17 -23.38 13.03
C LEU A 78 -20.94 -23.87 13.80
N PRO A 79 -20.28 -24.95 13.35
CA PRO A 79 -18.92 -25.27 13.77
C PRO A 79 -18.02 -24.04 13.62
N VAL A 80 -17.13 -23.83 14.59
CA VAL A 80 -16.31 -22.62 14.67
C VAL A 80 -15.48 -22.42 13.40
N GLU A 81 -15.01 -23.51 12.78
CA GLU A 81 -14.25 -23.49 11.54
C GLU A 81 -15.07 -22.91 10.38
N LEU A 82 -16.34 -23.32 10.24
CA LEU A 82 -17.24 -22.83 9.19
C LEU A 82 -17.61 -21.37 9.43
N LEU A 83 -17.83 -21.00 10.68
CA LEU A 83 -18.10 -19.62 11.05
C LEU A 83 -16.91 -18.71 10.70
N LEU A 84 -15.69 -19.08 11.12
CA LEU A 84 -14.49 -18.32 10.80
C LEU A 84 -14.22 -18.28 9.29
N GLN A 85 -14.46 -19.38 8.57
CA GLN A 85 -14.35 -19.41 7.10
C GLN A 85 -15.36 -18.48 6.43
N ALA A 86 -16.62 -18.48 6.88
CA ALA A 86 -17.65 -17.57 6.37
C ALA A 86 -17.23 -16.11 6.59
N LEU A 87 -16.78 -15.74 7.79
CA LEU A 87 -16.33 -14.38 8.10
C LEU A 87 -15.15 -13.93 7.20
N ARG A 88 -14.24 -14.84 6.82
CA ARG A 88 -13.14 -14.52 5.89
C ARG A 88 -13.61 -14.23 4.47
N GLN A 89 -14.71 -14.84 4.05
CA GLN A 89 -15.29 -14.66 2.71
C GLN A 89 -16.30 -13.52 2.65
N MET A 90 -16.73 -12.98 3.79
CA MET A 90 -17.55 -11.77 3.83
C MET A 90 -16.78 -10.58 3.27
N ASP A 91 -17.50 -9.71 2.57
CA ASP A 91 -16.97 -8.44 2.14
C ASP A 91 -16.75 -7.48 3.32
N MET A 92 -15.87 -6.50 3.10
CA MET A 92 -15.46 -5.55 4.14
C MET A 92 -16.63 -4.67 4.62
N GLN A 93 -17.69 -4.50 3.82
CA GLN A 93 -18.91 -3.78 4.20
C GLN A 93 -19.77 -4.65 5.12
N ALA A 94 -20.04 -5.90 4.75
CA ALA A 94 -20.80 -6.84 5.55
C ALA A 94 -20.12 -7.12 6.90
N LEU A 95 -18.78 -7.20 6.93
CA LEU A 95 -18.03 -7.30 8.18
C LEU A 95 -18.13 -6.05 9.04
N PHE A 96 -18.08 -4.87 8.43
CA PHE A 96 -18.28 -3.60 9.13
C PHE A 96 -19.65 -3.56 9.82
N ASP A 97 -20.69 -3.98 9.11
CA ASP A 97 -22.06 -3.99 9.63
C ASP A 97 -22.25 -5.10 10.67
N LEU A 98 -21.69 -6.29 10.47
CA LEU A 98 -21.74 -7.39 11.44
C LEU A 98 -21.11 -7.00 12.79
N ARG A 99 -19.97 -6.31 12.78
CA ARG A 99 -19.30 -5.80 14.00
C ARG A 99 -20.16 -4.84 14.82
N ARG A 100 -21.22 -4.28 14.21
CA ARG A 100 -22.14 -3.33 14.84
C ARG A 100 -23.41 -4.00 15.37
N VAL A 101 -23.67 -5.25 15.00
CA VAL A 101 -24.88 -5.99 15.41
C VAL A 101 -24.90 -6.21 16.93
N ASN A 102 -23.83 -6.79 17.49
CA ASN A 102 -23.69 -6.96 18.92
C ASN A 102 -22.20 -7.11 19.31
N LEU A 103 -21.93 -7.15 20.62
CA LEU A 103 -20.57 -7.23 21.13
C LEU A 103 -19.88 -8.56 20.77
N ARG A 104 -20.61 -9.68 20.74
CA ARG A 104 -20.06 -10.99 20.37
C ARG A 104 -19.62 -11.04 18.91
N ALA A 105 -20.41 -10.48 18.00
CA ALA A 105 -20.10 -10.33 16.58
C ALA A 105 -18.85 -9.48 16.38
N ARG A 106 -18.72 -8.40 17.17
CA ARG A 106 -17.49 -7.61 17.20
C ARG A 106 -16.28 -8.41 17.66
N GLN A 107 -16.40 -9.13 18.77
CA GLN A 107 -15.31 -9.95 19.32
C GLN A 107 -14.82 -11.03 18.36
N ILE A 108 -15.74 -11.74 17.69
CA ILE A 108 -15.34 -12.82 16.78
C ILE A 108 -14.64 -12.27 15.54
N VAL A 109 -15.13 -11.16 14.96
CA VAL A 109 -14.45 -10.51 13.84
C VAL A 109 -13.09 -9.96 14.28
N ASP A 110 -13.03 -9.30 15.44
CA ASP A 110 -11.79 -8.77 16.03
C ASP A 110 -10.79 -9.89 16.34
N SER A 111 -11.23 -11.15 16.51
CA SER A 111 -10.34 -12.29 16.77
C SER A 111 -9.55 -12.74 15.54
N LEU A 112 -10.06 -12.46 14.34
CA LEU A 112 -9.45 -12.87 13.07
C LEU A 112 -8.12 -12.15 12.85
N LYS A 113 -7.05 -12.90 12.60
CA LYS A 113 -5.72 -12.33 12.31
C LYS A 113 -5.74 -11.46 11.04
N GLU A 114 -6.55 -11.85 10.05
CA GLU A 114 -6.74 -11.12 8.80
C GLU A 114 -7.33 -9.74 9.09
N TYR A 115 -8.39 -9.69 9.90
CA TYR A 115 -9.07 -8.45 10.24
C TYR A 115 -8.13 -7.55 11.05
N LYS A 116 -7.45 -8.09 12.08
CA LYS A 116 -6.45 -7.36 12.87
C LYS A 116 -5.38 -6.72 12.01
N ALA A 117 -4.82 -7.46 11.04
CA ALA A 117 -3.81 -6.93 10.13
C ALA A 117 -4.38 -5.83 9.21
N ALA A 118 -5.57 -6.03 8.65
CA ALA A 118 -6.24 -5.05 7.81
C ALA A 118 -6.49 -3.73 8.56
N VAL A 119 -7.00 -3.77 9.79
CA VAL A 119 -7.26 -2.55 10.57
C VAL A 119 -6.03 -1.93 11.20
N SER A 120 -4.97 -2.71 11.45
CA SER A 120 -3.73 -2.18 12.03
C SER A 120 -2.86 -1.50 10.98
N TYR A 121 -2.81 -2.04 9.76
CA TYR A 121 -1.84 -1.64 8.74
C TYR A 121 -2.47 -1.14 7.44
N GLY A 122 -3.74 -1.46 7.17
CA GLY A 122 -4.49 -1.05 5.97
C GLY A 122 -5.66 -0.12 6.26
N LEU A 123 -5.71 0.53 7.43
CA LEU A 123 -6.89 1.30 7.88
C LEU A 123 -7.28 2.44 6.91
N THR A 124 -6.29 3.09 6.29
CA THR A 124 -6.53 4.15 5.30
C THR A 124 -7.28 3.59 4.09
N ALA A 125 -6.82 2.47 3.53
CA ALA A 125 -7.47 1.81 2.41
C ALA A 125 -8.84 1.25 2.78
N TYR A 126 -8.99 0.69 3.98
CA TYR A 126 -10.31 0.24 4.47
C TYR A 126 -11.30 1.41 4.59
N CYS A 127 -10.87 2.55 5.15
CA CYS A 127 -11.69 3.76 5.21
C CYS A 127 -12.04 4.28 3.80
N ALA A 128 -11.09 4.26 2.86
CA ALA A 128 -11.32 4.65 1.48
C ALA A 128 -12.41 3.78 0.83
N LEU A 129 -12.30 2.45 0.95
CA LEU A 129 -13.30 1.51 0.46
C LEU A 129 -14.71 1.81 1.01
N LEU A 130 -14.85 2.07 2.31
CA LEU A 130 -16.14 2.39 2.92
C LEU A 130 -16.70 3.74 2.40
N ARG A 131 -15.87 4.79 2.41
CA ARG A 131 -16.29 6.15 2.00
C ARG A 131 -16.65 6.23 0.50
N MET A 132 -15.97 5.46 -0.32
CA MET A 132 -16.18 5.38 -1.78
C MET A 132 -17.21 4.32 -2.18
N LYS A 133 -17.78 3.60 -1.20
CA LYS A 133 -18.75 2.50 -1.41
C LYS A 133 -18.23 1.35 -2.27
N LEU A 134 -16.95 1.03 -2.12
CA LEU A 134 -16.26 -0.08 -2.79
C LEU A 134 -16.06 -1.29 -1.85
N ALA A 135 -16.31 -1.15 -0.55
CA ALA A 135 -16.09 -2.19 0.45
C ALA A 135 -16.90 -3.49 0.21
N ALA A 136 -18.04 -3.40 -0.49
CA ALA A 136 -18.87 -4.56 -0.85
C ALA A 136 -18.23 -5.46 -1.93
N HIS A 137 -17.11 -5.05 -2.52
CA HIS A 137 -16.43 -5.77 -3.59
C HIS A 137 -15.11 -6.41 -3.16
N VAL A 138 -14.72 -6.25 -1.89
CA VAL A 138 -13.45 -6.74 -1.36
C VAL A 138 -13.76 -7.63 -0.18
N THR A 139 -13.43 -8.92 -0.25
CA THR A 139 -13.52 -9.83 0.89
C THR A 139 -12.41 -9.56 1.90
N LEU A 140 -12.62 -9.96 3.16
CA LEU A 140 -11.53 -9.90 4.15
C LEU A 140 -10.31 -10.70 3.72
N LEU A 141 -10.54 -11.87 3.11
CA LEU A 141 -9.46 -12.71 2.60
C LEU A 141 -8.69 -12.02 1.48
N ASP A 142 -9.36 -11.36 0.54
CA ASP A 142 -8.71 -10.65 -0.56
C ASP A 142 -8.00 -9.39 -0.07
N PHE A 143 -8.57 -8.67 0.90
CA PHE A 143 -7.88 -7.59 1.60
C PHE A 143 -6.56 -8.08 2.17
N TYR A 144 -6.61 -9.16 2.95
CA TYR A 144 -5.44 -9.71 3.62
C TYR A 144 -4.39 -10.25 2.64
N ARG A 145 -4.82 -10.94 1.56
CA ARG A 145 -3.91 -11.42 0.51
C ARG A 145 -3.14 -10.28 -0.15
N VAL A 146 -3.84 -9.21 -0.53
CA VAL A 146 -3.21 -8.03 -1.14
C VAL A 146 -2.29 -7.33 -0.15
N LEU A 147 -2.70 -7.19 1.11
CA LEU A 147 -1.86 -6.64 2.18
C LEU A 147 -0.56 -7.45 2.37
N CYS A 148 -0.62 -8.78 2.20
CA CYS A 148 0.51 -9.69 2.29
C CYS A 148 1.23 -9.95 0.95
N SER A 149 0.90 -9.24 -0.12
CA SER A 149 1.68 -9.24 -1.35
C SER A 149 2.68 -8.10 -1.32
N GLN A 150 3.93 -8.32 -1.73
CA GLN A 150 4.96 -7.26 -1.80
C GLN A 150 4.95 -6.55 -3.15
N ASP A 151 4.66 -7.28 -4.22
CA ASP A 151 4.96 -6.85 -5.58
C ASP A 151 3.75 -6.23 -6.27
N CYS A 152 4.04 -5.24 -7.11
CA CYS A 152 3.14 -4.69 -8.10
C CYS A 152 2.72 -5.80 -9.05
N THR A 153 1.41 -5.95 -9.24
CA THR A 153 0.86 -7.00 -10.13
C THR A 153 1.22 -6.77 -11.60
N PHE A 154 1.46 -5.52 -11.99
CA PHE A 154 1.74 -5.14 -13.37
C PHE A 154 3.23 -5.25 -13.76
N CYS A 155 4.14 -4.86 -12.87
CA CYS A 155 5.57 -4.75 -13.21
C CYS A 155 6.53 -5.53 -12.29
N GLY A 156 6.02 -6.16 -11.22
CA GLY A 156 6.84 -6.95 -10.28
C GLY A 156 7.74 -6.15 -9.34
N LYS A 157 7.79 -4.81 -9.46
CA LYS A 157 8.49 -3.93 -8.52
C LYS A 157 7.71 -3.81 -7.21
N PHE A 158 8.27 -3.18 -6.18
CA PHE A 158 7.55 -2.97 -4.92
C PHE A 158 6.25 -2.19 -5.14
N GLY A 159 5.12 -2.78 -4.75
CA GLY A 159 3.80 -2.19 -4.98
C GLY A 159 3.26 -1.48 -3.76
N GLY A 160 3.70 -0.27 -3.42
CA GLY A 160 3.26 0.47 -2.21
C GLY A 160 1.80 0.95 -2.20
N PHE A 161 1.01 0.62 -3.22
CA PHE A 161 -0.34 1.13 -3.43
C PHE A 161 -1.31 0.02 -3.82
N VAL A 162 -2.60 0.33 -3.73
CA VAL A 162 -3.68 -0.50 -4.23
C VAL A 162 -4.62 0.33 -5.09
N PHE A 163 -4.98 -0.20 -6.26
CA PHE A 163 -6.03 0.33 -7.10
C PHE A 163 -7.38 -0.14 -6.54
N LEU A 164 -8.16 0.79 -5.99
CA LEU A 164 -9.36 0.50 -5.21
C LEU A 164 -10.49 -0.21 -5.99
N PRO A 165 -10.77 0.10 -7.27
CA PRO A 165 -11.93 -0.47 -7.98
C PRO A 165 -11.86 -1.98 -8.21
N THR A 166 -10.65 -2.52 -8.39
CA THR A 166 -10.41 -3.96 -8.61
C THR A 166 -9.58 -4.59 -7.51
N TRP A 167 -9.13 -3.81 -6.53
CA TRP A 167 -8.34 -4.25 -5.39
C TRP A 167 -7.02 -4.92 -5.80
N ILE A 168 -6.30 -4.30 -6.73
CA ILE A 168 -5.03 -4.81 -7.28
C ILE A 168 -3.86 -4.02 -6.71
N ARG A 169 -2.80 -4.71 -6.24
CA ARG A 169 -1.57 -4.07 -5.75
C ARG A 169 -0.77 -3.50 -6.93
N CYS A 170 -0.37 -2.24 -6.81
CA CYS A 170 0.40 -1.54 -7.84
C CYS A 170 1.49 -0.65 -7.25
N CYS A 171 2.53 -0.37 -8.03
CA CYS A 171 3.47 0.71 -7.71
C CYS A 171 2.91 2.05 -8.16
N PHE A 172 3.52 3.15 -7.73
CA PHE A 172 3.06 4.50 -8.07
C PHE A 172 3.08 4.76 -9.58
N GLU A 173 4.08 4.25 -10.29
CA GLU A 173 4.20 4.37 -11.76
C GLU A 173 3.04 3.69 -12.49
N CYS A 174 2.72 2.45 -12.12
CA CYS A 174 1.62 1.72 -12.76
C CYS A 174 0.23 2.30 -12.43
N ILE A 175 0.09 3.20 -11.44
CA ILE A 175 -1.17 3.93 -11.27
C ILE A 175 -1.46 4.79 -12.50
N GLU A 176 -0.46 5.41 -13.12
CA GLU A 176 -0.67 6.26 -14.29
C GLU A 176 -0.54 5.50 -15.61
N GLU A 177 0.50 4.67 -15.72
CA GLU A 177 0.92 4.10 -17.00
C GLU A 177 0.11 2.87 -17.42
N ASP A 178 -0.34 2.06 -16.44
CA ASP A 178 -0.98 0.79 -16.74
C ASP A 178 -2.40 1.01 -17.30
N PRO A 179 -2.78 0.36 -18.43
CA PRO A 179 -4.13 0.50 -18.98
C PRO A 179 -5.25 0.05 -18.04
N GLU A 180 -5.01 -0.90 -17.13
CA GLU A 180 -6.03 -1.42 -16.21
C GLU A 180 -6.36 -0.46 -15.06
N THR A 181 -5.44 0.46 -14.72
CA THR A 181 -5.64 1.49 -13.69
C THR A 181 -6.30 2.76 -14.23
N ARG A 182 -6.53 2.84 -15.55
CA ARG A 182 -7.12 4.02 -16.19
C ARG A 182 -8.55 4.26 -15.76
N MET A 183 -8.78 5.49 -15.30
CA MET A 183 -10.07 5.99 -14.85
C MET A 183 -10.50 7.15 -15.72
N VAL A 184 -11.79 7.15 -16.04
CA VAL A 184 -12.44 8.22 -16.80
C VAL A 184 -13.72 8.63 -16.09
N THR A 185 -14.17 9.85 -16.36
CA THR A 185 -15.48 10.30 -15.88
C THR A 185 -16.61 9.55 -16.58
N VAL A 186 -17.78 9.51 -15.94
CA VAL A 186 -19.00 8.99 -16.58
C VAL A 186 -19.32 9.73 -17.89
N ALA A 187 -19.03 11.03 -17.99
CA ALA A 187 -19.27 11.79 -19.22
C ALA A 187 -18.34 11.32 -20.36
N GLU A 188 -17.07 11.09 -20.05
CA GLU A 188 -16.07 10.62 -21.02
C GLU A 188 -16.35 9.21 -21.51
N VAL A 189 -16.61 8.25 -20.62
CA VAL A 189 -16.87 6.85 -21.02
C VAL A 189 -18.13 6.76 -21.89
N ARG A 190 -19.15 7.57 -21.59
CA ARG A 190 -20.39 7.65 -22.39
C ARG A 190 -20.14 8.22 -23.77
N ARG A 191 -19.30 9.24 -23.87
CA ARG A 191 -18.92 9.85 -25.15
C ARG A 191 -18.08 8.90 -25.98
N LEU A 192 -17.06 8.28 -25.37
CA LEU A 192 -16.09 7.40 -26.04
C LEU A 192 -16.75 6.12 -26.58
N PHE A 193 -17.64 5.49 -25.81
CA PHE A 193 -18.26 4.21 -26.21
C PHE A 193 -19.76 4.33 -26.55
N ARG A 194 -20.26 5.57 -26.65
CA ARG A 194 -21.66 5.91 -26.96
C ARG A 194 -22.67 5.29 -25.97
N LEU A 195 -22.30 5.12 -24.70
CA LEU A 195 -23.10 4.36 -23.71
C LEU A 195 -24.39 5.08 -23.30
N THR A 196 -25.45 4.29 -23.20
CA THR A 196 -26.72 4.65 -22.57
C THR A 196 -26.56 4.80 -21.06
N ARG A 197 -27.54 5.46 -20.41
CA ARG A 197 -27.54 5.60 -18.94
C ARG A 197 -27.61 4.23 -18.23
N ALA A 198 -28.33 3.27 -18.81
CA ALA A 198 -28.45 1.92 -18.25
C ALA A 198 -27.13 1.15 -18.32
N GLU A 199 -26.45 1.18 -19.47
CA GLU A 199 -25.13 0.52 -19.65
C GLU A 199 -24.09 1.06 -18.68
N VAL A 200 -24.04 2.39 -18.49
CA VAL A 200 -23.16 3.03 -17.50
C VAL A 200 -23.53 2.61 -16.07
N GLY A 201 -24.81 2.46 -15.78
CA GLY A 201 -25.30 2.01 -14.48
C GLY A 201 -24.81 0.61 -14.11
N ARG A 202 -24.49 -0.24 -15.09
CA ARG A 202 -23.89 -1.57 -14.89
C ARG A 202 -22.38 -1.53 -14.66
N GLN A 203 -21.71 -0.43 -15.00
CA GLN A 203 -20.28 -0.28 -14.79
C GLN A 203 -19.95 -0.03 -13.32
N ARG A 204 -18.78 -0.50 -12.88
CA ARG A 204 -18.27 -0.29 -11.51
C ARG A 204 -17.84 1.16 -11.30
N SER A 205 -18.82 2.03 -11.11
CA SER A 205 -18.62 3.46 -10.90
C SER A 205 -18.59 3.84 -9.42
N PHE A 206 -17.79 4.83 -9.04
CA PHE A 206 -17.76 5.35 -7.67
C PHE A 206 -17.59 6.87 -7.65
N GLN A 207 -17.89 7.46 -6.49
CA GLN A 207 -17.67 8.88 -6.24
C GLN A 207 -16.28 9.05 -5.63
N ALA A 208 -15.40 9.77 -6.32
CA ALA A 208 -14.08 10.09 -5.79
C ALA A 208 -14.18 11.00 -4.56
N LEU A 209 -13.23 10.87 -3.64
CA LEU A 209 -13.17 11.71 -2.46
C LEU A 209 -12.56 13.09 -2.80
N PRO A 210 -12.99 14.16 -2.15
CA PRO A 210 -12.24 15.41 -2.19
C PRO A 210 -10.86 15.22 -1.56
N GLY A 211 -9.84 15.89 -2.10
CA GLY A 211 -8.46 15.68 -1.64
C GLY A 211 -7.43 16.38 -2.50
N ILE A 212 -6.17 16.26 -2.08
CA ILE A 212 -5.02 16.71 -2.87
C ILE A 212 -4.54 15.50 -3.66
N TYR A 213 -4.48 15.63 -4.98
CA TYR A 213 -4.04 14.56 -5.87
C TYR A 213 -2.94 15.07 -6.79
N THR A 214 -2.03 14.17 -7.19
CA THR A 214 -1.05 14.53 -8.24
C THR A 214 -1.74 14.62 -9.61
N THR A 215 -1.34 15.58 -10.43
CA THR A 215 -1.82 15.70 -11.83
C THR A 215 -1.06 14.78 -12.78
N GLY A 216 0.00 14.13 -12.30
CA GLY A 216 0.73 13.10 -13.02
C GLY A 216 2.09 12.79 -12.38
N LEU A 217 2.70 11.70 -12.81
CA LEU A 217 4.02 11.22 -12.41
C LEU A 217 5.12 12.21 -12.80
N TYR A 218 4.96 12.87 -13.95
CA TYR A 218 5.98 13.73 -14.53
C TYR A 218 5.88 15.20 -14.09
N SER A 219 4.68 15.68 -13.78
CA SER A 219 4.49 17.04 -13.23
C SER A 219 4.78 17.07 -11.74
N MET A 220 4.35 16.04 -11.00
CA MET A 220 4.25 16.03 -9.53
C MET A 220 3.50 17.25 -8.96
N GLU A 221 2.81 17.98 -9.83
CA GLU A 221 1.96 19.11 -9.47
C GLU A 221 0.75 18.56 -8.71
N LYS A 222 0.39 19.25 -7.64
CA LYS A 222 -0.70 18.82 -6.78
C LYS A 222 -1.91 19.71 -7.01
N SER A 223 -3.05 19.08 -7.25
CA SER A 223 -4.31 19.76 -7.46
C SER A 223 -5.31 19.37 -6.37
N TYR A 224 -5.92 20.37 -5.74
CA TYR A 224 -6.99 20.14 -4.80
C TYR A 224 -8.31 19.91 -5.54
N GLN A 225 -8.81 18.69 -5.48
CA GLN A 225 -10.09 18.30 -6.06
C GLN A 225 -11.20 18.50 -5.03
N ARG A 226 -11.97 19.58 -5.20
CA ARG A 226 -13.11 19.92 -4.32
C ARG A 226 -14.38 19.16 -4.71
N GLY A 227 -14.59 18.92 -6.01
CA GLY A 227 -15.78 18.28 -6.55
C GLY A 227 -15.73 16.76 -6.38
N ARG A 228 -16.87 16.16 -6.03
CA ARG A 228 -17.03 14.69 -6.12
C ARG A 228 -17.25 14.32 -7.58
N VAL A 229 -16.22 13.81 -8.21
CA VAL A 229 -16.28 13.32 -9.59
C VAL A 229 -16.70 11.85 -9.57
N LYS A 230 -17.63 11.47 -10.45
CA LYS A 230 -18.03 10.08 -10.64
C LYS A 230 -17.13 9.43 -11.69
N LEU A 231 -16.30 8.49 -11.24
CA LEU A 231 -15.31 7.81 -12.06
C LEU A 231 -15.73 6.38 -12.39
N VAL A 232 -15.25 5.87 -13.52
CA VAL A 232 -15.46 4.52 -14.04
C VAL A 232 -14.14 3.97 -14.60
N PRO A 233 -13.79 2.69 -14.33
CA PRO A 233 -12.65 2.05 -14.97
C PRO A 233 -12.83 2.00 -16.49
N TYR A 234 -11.82 2.46 -17.22
CA TYR A 234 -11.83 2.51 -18.68
C TYR A 234 -11.77 1.11 -19.30
N PHE A 235 -10.87 0.25 -18.81
CA PHE A 235 -10.57 -1.03 -19.43
C PHE A 235 -11.76 -2.00 -19.50
N PRO A 236 -12.59 -2.17 -18.45
CA PRO A 236 -13.83 -2.95 -18.55
C PRO A 236 -14.80 -2.42 -19.60
N ALA A 237 -14.98 -1.10 -19.70
CA ALA A 237 -15.85 -0.49 -20.70
C ALA A 237 -15.30 -0.69 -22.13
N MET A 238 -13.98 -0.59 -22.31
CA MET A 238 -13.32 -0.93 -23.58
C MET A 238 -13.53 -2.39 -23.95
N LYS A 239 -13.41 -3.31 -22.99
CA LYS A 239 -13.59 -4.74 -23.24
C LYS A 239 -15.02 -5.09 -23.64
N GLU A 240 -16.01 -4.41 -23.06
CA GLU A 240 -17.44 -4.67 -23.33
C GLU A 240 -17.95 -3.93 -24.58
N PHE A 241 -17.48 -2.71 -24.85
CA PHE A 241 -18.05 -1.80 -25.86
C PHE A 241 -17.02 -1.23 -26.85
N GLY A 242 -15.85 -1.87 -26.99
CA GLY A 242 -14.74 -1.38 -27.80
C GLY A 242 -15.07 -1.22 -29.29
N ASP A 243 -16.05 -1.97 -29.80
CA ASP A 243 -16.58 -1.84 -31.17
C ASP A 243 -17.25 -0.48 -31.44
N ARG A 244 -17.69 0.21 -30.38
CA ARG A 244 -18.33 1.53 -30.42
C ARG A 244 -17.37 2.68 -30.12
N LEU A 245 -16.08 2.40 -30.01
CA LEU A 245 -15.07 3.40 -29.68
C LEU A 245 -15.04 4.52 -30.72
N ASP A 246 -15.28 5.74 -30.26
CA ASP A 246 -15.20 6.94 -31.08
C ASP A 246 -13.78 7.52 -31.06
N THR A 247 -12.99 7.16 -32.08
CA THR A 247 -11.61 7.66 -32.26
C THR A 247 -11.56 9.11 -32.76
N SER A 248 -12.65 9.65 -33.32
CA SER A 248 -12.74 11.06 -33.71
C SER A 248 -12.79 12.01 -32.50
N ALA A 249 -13.02 11.43 -31.32
CA ALA A 249 -13.17 12.10 -30.04
C ALA A 249 -11.85 12.25 -29.26
N ALA A 250 -10.71 11.82 -29.83
CA ALA A 250 -9.39 12.06 -29.29
C ALA A 250 -9.06 13.56 -29.39
N ARG A 251 -8.73 14.20 -28.26
CA ARG A 251 -8.22 15.57 -28.26
C ARG A 251 -6.97 15.62 -29.16
N SER A 252 -6.69 16.80 -29.74
CA SER A 252 -5.50 17.12 -30.54
C SER A 252 -4.26 16.34 -30.10
N GLN A 253 -3.44 15.91 -31.08
CA GLN A 253 -2.32 14.94 -31.04
C GLN A 253 -1.33 14.96 -29.85
N HIS A 254 -1.45 15.86 -28.88
CA HIS A 254 -0.49 16.08 -27.79
C HIS A 254 -1.09 15.95 -26.37
N GLN A 255 -2.38 15.59 -26.20
CA GLN A 255 -2.96 15.29 -24.88
C GLN A 255 -3.66 13.93 -24.84
N PRO A 256 -3.41 13.09 -23.82
CA PRO A 256 -4.17 11.86 -23.61
C PRO A 256 -5.66 12.15 -23.43
N PHE A 257 -6.53 11.22 -23.84
CA PHE A 257 -7.99 11.38 -23.70
C PHE A 257 -8.47 11.24 -22.25
N TRP A 258 -7.59 10.81 -21.34
CA TRP A 258 -7.83 10.69 -19.91
C TRP A 258 -6.93 11.64 -19.14
N ASP A 259 -7.40 12.07 -17.98
CA ASP A 259 -6.61 12.85 -17.02
C ASP A 259 -5.97 11.90 -16.00
N PRO A 260 -4.63 11.83 -15.89
CA PRO A 260 -3.94 10.98 -14.92
C PRO A 260 -4.43 11.13 -13.49
N ILE A 261 -4.91 12.32 -13.10
CA ILE A 261 -5.42 12.60 -11.75
C ILE A 261 -6.51 11.60 -11.34
N HIS A 262 -7.34 11.15 -12.29
CA HIS A 262 -8.43 10.22 -12.02
C HIS A 262 -7.93 8.85 -11.53
N ASN A 263 -6.76 8.41 -11.98
CA ASN A 263 -6.18 7.14 -11.54
C ASN A 263 -5.69 7.23 -10.09
N PHE A 264 -5.09 8.36 -9.72
CA PHE A 264 -4.67 8.64 -8.34
C PHE A 264 -5.87 8.84 -7.38
N MET A 265 -6.97 9.43 -7.87
CA MET A 265 -8.26 9.50 -7.17
C MET A 265 -8.94 8.14 -6.97
N ALA A 266 -8.42 7.08 -7.61
CA ALA A 266 -8.88 5.70 -7.51
C ALA A 266 -7.89 4.78 -6.81
N SER A 267 -6.79 5.31 -6.30
CA SER A 267 -5.72 4.54 -5.68
C SER A 267 -5.49 4.98 -4.24
N CYS A 268 -4.98 4.08 -3.41
CA CYS A 268 -4.66 4.35 -2.01
C CYS A 268 -3.31 3.74 -1.65
N GLU A 269 -2.58 4.36 -0.74
CA GLU A 269 -1.41 3.73 -0.14
C GLU A 269 -1.82 2.46 0.63
N LEU A 270 -1.07 1.39 0.44
CA LEU A 270 -1.25 0.13 1.15
C LEU A 270 0.12 -0.54 1.37
N PRO A 271 0.64 -0.58 2.61
CA PRO A 271 1.95 -1.17 2.85
C PRO A 271 1.93 -2.68 2.63
N TYR A 272 3.11 -3.29 2.54
CA TYR A 272 3.28 -4.73 2.59
C TYR A 272 3.38 -5.18 4.04
N TYR A 273 2.56 -6.16 4.45
CA TYR A 273 2.64 -6.81 5.75
C TYR A 273 3.19 -8.22 5.58
N ASP A 274 4.35 -8.51 6.17
CA ASP A 274 4.92 -9.85 6.23
C ASP A 274 4.27 -10.63 7.40
N PRO A 275 3.44 -11.65 7.13
CA PRO A 275 2.79 -12.41 8.19
C PRO A 275 3.76 -13.32 8.96
N ARG A 276 4.93 -13.65 8.39
CA ARG A 276 5.96 -14.48 9.04
C ARG A 276 6.79 -13.65 10.01
N ALA A 277 7.32 -12.52 9.55
CA ALA A 277 8.11 -11.62 10.38
C ALA A 277 7.26 -10.72 11.28
N ARG A 278 5.95 -10.58 10.98
CA ARG A 278 5.03 -9.61 11.61
C ARG A 278 5.53 -8.16 11.50
N THR A 279 6.12 -7.84 10.36
CA THR A 279 6.67 -6.52 10.04
C THR A 279 5.91 -5.88 8.89
N VAL A 280 6.02 -4.56 8.78
CA VAL A 280 5.37 -3.76 7.74
C VAL A 280 6.40 -2.95 6.98
N GLU A 281 6.28 -2.95 5.66
CA GLU A 281 7.14 -2.18 4.75
C GLU A 281 6.27 -1.22 3.93
N TYR A 282 6.64 0.06 3.95
CA TYR A 282 6.00 1.13 3.14
C TYR A 282 6.80 1.44 1.85
N GLY A 283 7.86 0.67 1.60
CA GLY A 283 8.81 0.93 0.52
C GLY A 283 9.85 1.99 0.87
N ILE A 284 11.04 1.84 0.29
CA ILE A 284 12.23 2.62 0.60
C ILE A 284 12.71 3.33 -0.66
N SER A 285 12.83 4.65 -0.59
CA SER A 285 13.48 5.49 -1.60
C SER A 285 14.89 5.84 -1.19
N CYS A 286 15.77 6.01 -2.18
CA CYS A 286 17.18 6.29 -1.95
C CYS A 286 17.46 7.80 -1.89
N ALA A 287 17.93 8.28 -0.74
CA ALA A 287 18.28 9.69 -0.51
C ALA A 287 19.46 10.15 -1.40
N GLY A 288 20.41 9.26 -1.68
CA GLY A 288 21.53 9.56 -2.58
C GLY A 288 21.05 9.80 -4.02
N CYS A 289 20.10 8.97 -4.46
CA CYS A 289 19.45 9.06 -5.75
C CYS A 289 18.65 10.36 -5.93
N GLU A 290 17.96 10.82 -4.89
CA GLU A 290 17.22 12.08 -4.91
C GLU A 290 18.14 13.31 -4.99
N ARG A 291 19.21 13.34 -4.19
CA ARG A 291 20.17 14.47 -4.16
C ARG A 291 20.93 14.66 -5.47
N SER A 292 21.23 13.57 -6.18
CA SER A 292 21.87 13.62 -7.49
C SER A 292 21.02 14.39 -8.52
N ILE A 293 19.70 14.27 -8.42
CA ILE A 293 18.75 14.91 -9.35
C ILE A 293 18.57 16.39 -8.98
N ALA A 294 18.44 16.71 -7.68
CA ALA A 294 18.30 18.09 -7.22
C ALA A 294 19.53 18.98 -7.55
N GLY A 295 20.69 18.38 -7.82
CA GLY A 295 21.90 19.07 -8.26
C GLY A 295 21.99 19.31 -9.79
N GLN A 296 21.01 18.86 -10.59
CA GLN A 296 20.97 19.11 -12.04
C GLN A 296 20.37 20.49 -12.31
N ALA A 297 20.99 21.25 -13.22
CA ALA A 297 20.54 22.61 -13.57
C ALA A 297 19.12 22.60 -14.18
N PRO A 298 18.28 23.63 -13.91
CA PRO A 298 16.96 23.72 -14.52
C PRO A 298 17.07 23.73 -16.05
N GLY A 299 16.38 22.81 -16.73
CA GLY A 299 16.29 22.78 -18.20
C GLY A 299 16.95 21.58 -18.89
N GLN A 300 17.70 20.73 -18.17
CA GLN A 300 18.10 19.43 -18.71
C GLN A 300 16.98 18.42 -18.47
N ALA A 301 16.08 18.25 -19.44
CA ALA A 301 15.13 17.15 -19.43
C ALA A 301 15.93 15.83 -19.40
N PRO A 302 15.70 14.93 -18.42
CA PRO A 302 16.38 13.64 -18.41
C PRO A 302 16.04 12.92 -19.72
N SER A 303 17.07 12.40 -20.40
CA SER A 303 16.86 11.56 -21.58
C SER A 303 15.92 10.40 -21.20
N ARG A 304 14.98 10.02 -22.06
CA ARG A 304 14.06 8.88 -21.82
C ARG A 304 14.79 7.57 -21.49
N ALA A 305 16.10 7.47 -21.75
CA ALA A 305 16.95 6.32 -21.49
C ALA A 305 17.64 6.32 -20.11
N THR A 306 17.67 7.45 -19.40
CA THR A 306 18.19 7.56 -18.02
C THR A 306 17.02 7.44 -17.04
N THR A 307 16.70 6.20 -16.66
CA THR A 307 15.73 5.77 -15.62
C THR A 307 15.01 6.91 -14.90
N ALA A 308 13.71 7.06 -15.19
CA ALA A 308 12.87 8.07 -14.57
C ALA A 308 13.02 8.04 -13.02
N PRO A 309 13.15 9.19 -12.34
CA PRO A 309 13.39 9.31 -10.89
C PRO A 309 12.45 8.49 -9.98
N TRP A 310 11.29 8.13 -10.50
CA TRP A 310 10.10 7.69 -9.80
C TRP A 310 10.03 6.16 -9.63
N ASP A 311 10.99 5.45 -10.24
CA ASP A 311 11.12 3.99 -10.19
C ASP A 311 11.86 3.45 -8.93
N ARG A 312 12.04 4.30 -7.92
CA ARG A 312 13.02 4.05 -6.85
C ARG A 312 12.39 3.73 -5.51
N VAL A 313 11.15 3.26 -5.48
CA VAL A 313 10.58 2.67 -4.25
C VAL A 313 10.91 1.19 -4.25
N PHE A 314 11.77 0.78 -3.34
CA PHE A 314 12.26 -0.59 -3.24
C PHE A 314 11.64 -1.29 -2.03
N SER A 315 11.51 -2.62 -2.12
CA SER A 315 11.44 -3.45 -0.92
C SER A 315 12.76 -3.36 -0.14
N ARG A 316 12.76 -3.82 1.12
CA ARG A 316 13.99 -3.90 1.92
C ARG A 316 15.17 -4.55 1.15
N ASP A 317 14.94 -5.74 0.62
CA ASP A 317 15.99 -6.52 -0.04
C ASP A 317 16.47 -5.87 -1.34
N ASN A 318 15.55 -5.31 -2.12
CA ASN A 318 15.89 -4.63 -3.36
C ASN A 318 16.59 -3.28 -3.10
N PHE A 319 16.30 -2.61 -1.98
CA PHE A 319 17.04 -1.42 -1.57
C PHE A 319 18.49 -1.75 -1.25
N LEU A 320 18.75 -2.82 -0.50
CA LEU A 320 20.11 -3.24 -0.14
C LEU A 320 20.91 -3.68 -1.38
N LYS A 321 20.26 -4.30 -2.37
CA LYS A 321 20.87 -4.55 -3.69
C LYS A 321 21.20 -3.25 -4.42
N HIS A 322 20.28 -2.29 -4.43
CA HIS A 322 20.49 -0.97 -5.01
C HIS A 322 21.64 -0.20 -4.34
N PHE A 323 21.74 -0.24 -3.01
CA PHE A 323 22.79 0.44 -2.25
C PHE A 323 24.20 0.02 -2.70
N LYS A 324 24.40 -1.25 -3.05
CA LYS A 324 25.70 -1.77 -3.53
C LYS A 324 26.19 -1.13 -4.83
N ILE A 325 25.29 -0.55 -5.63
CA ILE A 325 25.62 0.09 -6.91
C ILE A 325 25.37 1.60 -6.92
N CYS A 326 24.81 2.17 -5.85
CA CYS A 326 24.51 3.60 -5.78
C CYS A 326 25.65 4.37 -5.10
N ALA A 327 26.56 4.94 -5.89
CA ALA A 327 27.69 5.73 -5.40
C ALA A 327 27.25 6.90 -4.49
N HIS A 328 26.13 7.57 -4.81
CA HIS A 328 25.61 8.65 -3.99
C HIS A 328 25.13 8.15 -2.62
N ALA A 329 24.46 6.99 -2.55
CA ALA A 329 24.02 6.41 -1.28
C ALA A 329 25.22 5.94 -0.45
N GLN A 330 26.21 5.31 -1.09
CA GLN A 330 27.44 4.89 -0.43
C GLN A 330 28.22 6.07 0.15
N LYS A 331 28.27 7.20 -0.55
CA LYS A 331 28.87 8.43 -0.04
C LYS A 331 28.13 8.94 1.22
N LEU A 332 26.79 8.88 1.22
CA LEU A 332 26.00 9.24 2.41
C LEU A 332 26.29 8.31 3.59
N TRP A 333 26.35 7.00 3.35
CA TRP A 333 26.71 6.02 4.37
C TRP A 333 28.11 6.27 4.93
N ALA A 334 29.11 6.44 4.07
CA ALA A 334 30.49 6.68 4.47
C ALA A 334 30.67 7.97 5.32
N SER A 335 29.79 8.96 5.14
CA SER A 335 29.76 10.18 5.96
C SER A 335 28.99 10.07 7.28
N SER A 336 28.30 8.94 7.53
CA SER A 336 27.54 8.74 8.77
C SER A 336 28.43 8.23 9.92
N PRO A 337 28.10 8.50 11.19
CA PRO A 337 28.84 7.98 12.33
C PRO A 337 29.04 6.46 12.29
N GLU A 338 27.97 5.73 11.93
CA GLU A 338 27.98 4.27 11.82
C GLU A 338 28.88 3.78 10.67
N GLY A 339 28.85 4.45 9.51
CA GLY A 339 29.72 4.13 8.39
C GLY A 339 31.20 4.44 8.65
N VAL A 340 31.50 5.50 9.40
CA VAL A 340 32.86 5.83 9.85
C VAL A 340 33.37 4.76 10.81
N LEU A 341 32.55 4.34 11.79
CA LEU A 341 32.90 3.28 12.72
C LEU A 341 33.15 1.95 12.01
N GLU A 342 32.30 1.59 11.04
CA GLU A 342 32.49 0.40 10.21
C GLU A 342 33.84 0.42 9.47
N ALA A 343 34.23 1.57 8.92
CA ALA A 343 35.50 1.72 8.22
C ALA A 343 36.71 1.56 9.15
N ILE A 344 36.62 2.05 10.39
CA ILE A 344 37.66 1.88 11.41
C ILE A 344 37.82 0.40 11.76
N ILE A 345 36.72 -0.28 12.10
CA ILE A 345 36.72 -1.71 12.44
C ILE A 345 37.30 -2.54 11.30
N LYS A 346 36.92 -2.26 10.05
CA LYS A 346 37.45 -2.98 8.89
C LYS A 346 38.95 -2.81 8.72
N ARG A 347 39.47 -1.59 8.94
CA ARG A 347 40.92 -1.31 8.86
C ARG A 347 41.69 -2.10 9.91
N ASP A 348 41.20 -2.10 11.14
CA ASP A 348 41.86 -2.79 12.26
C ASP A 348 41.84 -4.32 12.08
N VAL A 349 40.77 -4.87 11.49
CA VAL A 349 40.66 -6.32 11.18
C VAL A 349 41.54 -6.72 10.00
N SER A 350 41.76 -5.85 9.01
CA SER A 350 42.63 -6.14 7.85
C SER A 350 44.13 -5.96 8.10
N GLN A 351 44.52 -5.53 9.31
CA GLN A 351 45.93 -5.45 9.75
C GLN A 351 46.43 -6.72 10.45
N TYR A 352 45.56 -7.74 10.58
CA TYR A 352 45.85 -9.10 11.03
C TYR A 352 45.42 -10.10 9.95
#